data_AF-A0A534QC89-F1
#
_entry.id   AF-A0A534QC89-F1
#
_cell.length_a   1.000
_cell.length_b   1.000
_cell.length_c   1.000
_cell.angle_alpha   90.00
_cell.angle_beta   90.00
_cell.angle_gamma   90.00
#
_symmetry.space_group_name_H-M   'P 1'
#
loop_
_entity.id
_entity.type
_entity.pdbx_description
1 polymer ?
#
loop_
_entity_poly.entity_id
_entity_poly.type
_entity_poly.pdbx_seq_one_letter_code
_entity_poly.pdbx_strand_id
1 'polypeptide(L)'
;NGKFFNVNEVRATPRKGTAEVWVLQNNSGDWQHPIHIHFEEFRILSRNGVSPPPDEVARKDVVRLQGNEEIRLFMRFRDFHGRYPMHCHNVVHEDHAMMLRWDIVP
;
A
#
# COMPACT_ATOMS: atom_id res chain seq x y z
N ASN A 1 -5.99 6.49 6.85
CA ASN A 1 -6.21 7.95 6.68
C ASN A 1 -7.66 8.38 6.89
N GLY A 2 -8.35 7.84 7.91
CA GLY A 2 -9.62 8.36 8.45
C GLY A 2 -10.84 8.47 7.51
N LYS A 3 -10.83 7.84 6.34
CA LYS A 3 -11.94 7.91 5.37
C LYS A 3 -12.26 6.53 4.82
N PHE A 4 -13.55 6.23 4.67
CA PHE A 4 -14.04 5.08 3.93
C PHE A 4 -13.76 5.21 2.42
N PHE A 5 -13.81 4.07 1.73
CA PHE A 5 -13.70 4.05 0.28
C PHE A 5 -14.76 4.93 -0.38
N ASN A 6 -14.31 5.76 -1.33
CA ASN A 6 -15.17 6.50 -2.23
C ASN A 6 -14.55 6.43 -3.63
N VAL A 7 -15.26 5.77 -4.55
CA VAL A 7 -14.78 5.56 -5.92
C VAL A 7 -14.50 6.85 -6.68
N ASN A 8 -15.07 7.98 -6.27
CA ASN A 8 -14.89 9.28 -6.90
C ASN A 8 -13.72 10.09 -6.30
N GLU A 9 -13.20 9.70 -5.14
CA GLU A 9 -12.12 10.41 -4.44
C GLU A 9 -10.77 9.73 -4.70
N VAL A 10 -9.81 10.47 -5.29
CA VAL A 10 -8.42 10.02 -5.44
C VAL A 10 -7.63 10.32 -4.18
N ARG A 11 -6.79 9.38 -3.71
CA ARG A 11 -6.01 9.52 -2.47
C ARG A 11 -4.50 9.66 -2.69
N ALA A 12 -4.00 9.31 -3.87
CA ALA A 12 -2.62 9.55 -4.31
C ALA A 12 -2.58 9.67 -5.84
N THR A 13 -1.65 10.48 -6.36
CA THR A 13 -1.50 10.74 -7.81
C THR A 13 -0.04 10.63 -8.29
N PRO A 14 0.61 9.45 -8.14
CA PRO A 14 1.96 9.27 -8.65
C PRO A 14 2.03 9.55 -10.16
N ARG A 15 3.12 10.19 -10.59
CA ARG A 15 3.36 10.46 -12.01
C ARG A 15 4.01 9.26 -12.69
N LYS A 16 3.66 9.01 -13.95
CA LYS A 16 4.34 8.00 -14.75
C LYS A 16 5.83 8.33 -14.91
N GLY A 17 6.65 7.30 -14.86
CA GLY A 17 8.11 7.40 -14.97
C GLY A 17 8.81 7.76 -13.66
N THR A 18 8.07 8.03 -12.57
CA THR A 18 8.67 8.33 -11.26
C THR A 18 8.78 7.08 -10.39
N ALA A 19 9.46 7.26 -9.26
CA ALA A 19 9.53 6.29 -8.19
C ALA A 19 9.12 6.99 -6.89
N GLU A 20 8.46 6.25 -6.00
CA GLU A 20 8.04 6.79 -4.72
C GLU A 20 8.36 5.80 -3.60
N VAL A 21 8.50 6.35 -2.39
CA VAL A 21 8.50 5.58 -1.16
C VAL A 21 7.19 5.83 -0.45
N TRP A 22 6.38 4.79 -0.29
CA TRP A 22 5.14 4.85 0.48
C TRP A 22 5.40 4.32 1.88
N VAL A 23 4.77 4.96 2.87
CA VAL A 23 4.86 4.57 4.27
C VAL A 23 3.50 4.04 4.69
N LEU A 24 3.44 2.75 5.01
CA LEU A 24 2.24 2.12 5.56
C LEU A 24 2.36 2.12 7.07
N GLN A 25 1.31 2.60 7.76
CA GLN A 25 1.26 2.66 9.22
C GLN A 25 -0.02 2.03 9.73
N ASN A 26 0.09 1.22 10.77
CA ASN A 26 -1.05 0.60 11.43
C ASN A 26 -1.11 1.00 12.91
N ASN A 27 -2.00 1.94 13.22
CA ASN A 27 -2.24 2.41 14.59
C ASN A 27 -3.53 1.82 15.18
N SER A 28 -3.94 0.62 14.74
CA SER A 28 -5.20 -0.03 15.17
C SER A 28 -5.03 -1.06 16.29
N GLY A 29 -4.01 -0.90 17.13
CA GLY A 29 -3.72 -1.83 18.23
C GLY A 29 -3.29 -3.19 17.69
N ASP A 30 -3.90 -4.28 18.19
CA ASP A 30 -3.52 -5.66 17.83
C ASP A 30 -4.07 -6.14 16.47
N TRP A 31 -4.87 -5.32 15.79
CA TRP A 31 -5.40 -5.65 14.47
C TRP A 31 -4.28 -5.62 13.44
N GLN A 32 -4.39 -6.49 12.45
CA GLN A 32 -3.41 -6.61 11.38
C GLN A 32 -4.10 -6.46 10.04
N HIS A 33 -3.37 -5.90 9.09
CA HIS A 33 -3.91 -5.56 7.77
C HIS A 33 -2.95 -6.04 6.69
N PRO A 34 -3.24 -7.15 5.98
CA PRO A 34 -2.51 -7.46 4.75
C PRO A 34 -2.86 -6.40 3.71
N ILE A 35 -1.96 -5.47 3.43
CA ILE A 35 -2.20 -4.40 2.45
C ILE A 35 -1.80 -4.90 1.08
N HIS A 36 -2.76 -4.91 0.15
CA HIS A 36 -2.55 -5.15 -1.27
C HIS A 36 -2.57 -3.84 -2.05
N ILE A 37 -1.56 -3.65 -2.90
CA ILE A 37 -1.45 -2.52 -3.82
C ILE A 37 -1.54 -3.09 -5.24
N HIS A 38 -2.54 -2.67 -6.00
CA HIS A 38 -2.70 -3.15 -7.38
C HIS A 38 -1.60 -2.58 -8.30
N PHE A 39 -1.50 -3.09 -9.52
CA PHE A 39 -0.62 -2.62 -10.60
C PHE A 39 0.89 -2.85 -10.42
N GLU A 40 1.53 -2.35 -9.36
CA GLU A 40 3.00 -2.42 -9.21
C GLU A 40 3.41 -3.33 -8.04
N GLU A 41 4.54 -4.02 -8.22
CA GLU A 41 5.19 -4.72 -7.12
C GLU A 41 6.16 -3.77 -6.40
N PHE A 42 6.12 -3.79 -5.08
CA PHE A 42 7.02 -3.03 -4.23
C PHE A 42 8.20 -3.85 -3.70
N ARG A 43 9.22 -3.16 -3.22
CA ARG A 43 10.23 -3.71 -2.32
C ARG A 43 10.08 -3.10 -0.94
N ILE A 44 10.15 -3.93 0.10
CA ILE A 44 10.19 -3.43 1.48
C ILE A 44 11.60 -2.88 1.73
N LEU A 45 11.67 -1.62 2.14
CA LEU A 45 12.92 -0.96 2.52
C LEU A 45 13.23 -1.15 4.00
N SER A 46 12.20 -1.02 4.84
CA SER A 46 12.31 -1.24 6.27
C SER A 46 10.95 -1.53 6.91
N ARG A 47 11.01 -2.16 8.09
CA ARG A 47 9.90 -2.36 9.01
C ARG A 47 10.32 -1.76 10.35
N ASN A 48 9.57 -0.81 10.90
CA ASN A 48 9.92 -0.10 12.13
C ASN A 48 11.37 0.44 12.13
N GLY A 49 11.85 0.91 10.98
CA GLY A 49 13.21 1.44 10.82
C GLY A 49 14.32 0.41 10.69
N VAL A 50 14.04 -0.90 10.77
CA VAL A 50 15.03 -1.97 10.57
C VAL A 50 14.85 -2.68 9.22
N SER A 51 15.91 -3.29 8.72
CA SER A 51 15.88 -4.05 7.46
C SER A 51 14.84 -5.18 7.50
N PRO A 52 14.15 -5.48 6.38
CA PRO A 52 13.21 -6.59 6.34
C PRO A 52 13.90 -7.93 6.54
N PRO A 53 13.17 -8.95 7.03
CA PRO A 53 13.71 -10.29 7.15
C PRO A 53 14.00 -10.91 5.76
N PRO A 54 14.84 -11.96 5.69
CA PRO A 54 15.29 -12.53 4.42
C PRO A 54 14.16 -13.01 3.48
N ASP A 55 13.02 -13.40 4.01
CA ASP A 55 11.85 -13.85 3.26
C ASP A 55 11.03 -12.70 2.64
N GLU A 56 11.34 -11.45 2.98
CA GLU A 56 10.64 -10.25 2.49
C GLU A 56 11.50 -9.34 1.60
N VAL A 57 12.68 -9.79 1.19
CA VAL A 57 13.58 -9.00 0.30
C VAL A 57 13.16 -9.04 -1.18
N ALA A 58 12.28 -9.98 -1.55
CA ALA A 58 11.74 -10.09 -2.90
C ALA A 58 10.74 -8.97 -3.22
N ARG A 59 10.38 -8.84 -4.51
CA ARG A 59 9.27 -7.97 -4.91
C ARG A 59 7.94 -8.62 -4.52
N LYS A 60 7.00 -7.81 -4.05
CA LYS A 60 5.69 -8.25 -3.55
C LYS A 60 4.61 -7.23 -3.93
N ASP A 61 3.36 -7.66 -3.93
CA ASP A 61 2.16 -6.84 -4.13
C ASP A 61 1.26 -6.81 -2.87
N VAL A 62 1.53 -7.70 -1.90
CA VAL A 62 0.88 -7.78 -0.60
C VAL A 62 1.90 -7.79 0.53
N VAL A 63 1.65 -7.02 1.58
CA VAL A 63 2.44 -7.04 2.82
C VAL A 63 1.54 -7.07 4.05
N ARG A 64 1.81 -8.00 4.98
CA ARG A 64 1.11 -8.04 6.26
C ARG A 64 1.62 -6.91 7.15
N LEU A 65 0.77 -5.94 7.45
CA LEU A 65 1.08 -4.85 8.36
C LEU A 65 0.57 -5.21 9.76
N GLN A 66 1.52 -5.45 10.67
CA GLN A 66 1.26 -5.82 12.06
C GLN A 66 0.70 -4.65 12.86
N GLY A 67 0.19 -4.93 14.05
CA GLY A 67 -0.25 -3.91 15.00
C GLY A 67 0.90 -2.99 15.40
N ASN A 68 0.66 -1.68 15.40
CA ASN A 68 1.64 -0.63 15.73
C ASN A 68 2.92 -0.70 14.87
N GLU A 69 2.80 -1.16 13.63
CA GLU A 69 3.91 -1.28 12.69
C GLU A 69 3.91 -0.15 11.65
N GLU A 70 5.11 0.26 11.27
CA GLU A 70 5.40 1.07 10.09
C GLU A 70 6.23 0.26 9.09
N ILE A 71 5.85 0.29 7.81
CA ILE A 71 6.62 -0.32 6.71
C ILE A 71 6.87 0.72 5.63
N ARG A 72 8.13 0.84 5.20
CA ARG A 72 8.52 1.69 4.06
C ARG A 72 8.65 0.83 2.81
N LEU A 73 7.89 1.17 1.77
CA LEU A 73 7.81 0.46 0.50
C LEU A 73 8.36 1.31 -0.63
N PHE A 74 9.16 0.74 -1.51
CA PHE A 74 9.63 1.40 -2.74
C PHE A 74 8.89 0.86 -3.96
N MET A 75 8.36 1.76 -4.79
CA MET A 75 7.65 1.45 -6.05
C MET A 75 8.13 2.34 -7.20
N ARG A 76 8.03 1.84 -8.45
CA ARG A 76 8.36 2.59 -9.68
C ARG A 76 7.22 2.52 -10.69
N PHE A 77 6.57 3.64 -11.00
CA PHE A 77 5.37 3.67 -11.84
C PHE A 77 5.72 3.80 -13.32
N ARG A 78 6.08 2.68 -13.97
CA ARG A 78 6.69 2.69 -15.32
C ARG A 78 5.69 2.65 -16.47
N ASP A 79 4.59 1.92 -16.31
CA ASP A 79 3.81 1.43 -17.46
C ASP A 79 2.52 2.24 -17.73
N PHE A 80 1.38 1.79 -17.20
CA PHE A 80 0.04 2.28 -17.60
C PHE A 80 -0.51 3.36 -16.66
N HIS A 81 -1.02 4.45 -17.25
CA HIS A 81 -1.90 5.38 -16.54
C HIS A 81 -3.22 4.70 -16.18
N GLY A 82 -3.87 5.11 -15.09
CA GLY A 82 -5.15 4.53 -14.71
C GLY A 82 -5.50 4.74 -13.26
N ARG A 83 -6.68 4.24 -12.89
CA ARG A 83 -7.21 4.21 -11.53
C ARG A 83 -6.98 2.81 -10.97
N TYR A 84 -6.34 2.73 -9.81
CA TYR A 84 -6.01 1.45 -9.18
C TYR A 84 -6.45 1.48 -7.71
N PRO A 85 -6.90 0.35 -7.17
CA PRO A 85 -7.18 0.25 -5.75
C PRO A 85 -5.91 -0.08 -4.94
N MET A 86 -5.96 0.28 -3.67
CA MET A 86 -5.13 -0.27 -2.60
C MET A 86 -6.06 -0.56 -1.44
N HIS A 87 -5.94 -1.72 -0.82
CA HIS A 87 -6.86 -2.13 0.23
C HIS A 87 -6.24 -3.10 1.23
N CYS A 88 -6.89 -3.22 2.39
CA CYS A 88 -6.69 -4.38 3.23
C CYS A 88 -7.30 -5.60 2.53
N HIS A 89 -6.54 -6.68 2.43
CA HIS A 89 -6.92 -7.94 1.80
C HIS A 89 -7.58 -8.91 2.80
N ASN A 90 -7.87 -8.44 4.01
CA ASN A 90 -8.92 -9.04 4.82
C ASN A 90 -10.26 -8.56 4.25
N VAL A 91 -10.98 -9.46 3.58
CA VAL A 91 -12.20 -9.12 2.82
C VAL A 91 -13.29 -8.49 3.68
N VAL A 92 -13.36 -8.82 4.98
CA VAL A 92 -14.33 -8.18 5.88
C VAL A 92 -13.97 -6.71 6.09
N HIS A 93 -12.68 -6.39 6.21
CA HIS A 93 -12.22 -5.01 6.33
C HIS A 93 -12.36 -4.28 4.99
N GLU A 94 -12.04 -4.95 3.88
CA GLU A 94 -12.18 -4.44 2.51
C GLU A 94 -13.60 -3.95 2.23
N ASP A 95 -14.60 -4.80 2.48
CA ASP A 95 -16.01 -4.54 2.21
C ASP A 95 -16.62 -3.47 3.13
N HIS A 96 -15.95 -3.14 4.26
CA HIS A 96 -16.51 -2.29 5.31
C HIS A 96 -15.54 -1.22 5.87
N ALA A 97 -14.72 -0.48 5.16
CA ALA A 97 -14.56 -0.19 3.74
C ALA A 97 -13.10 0.25 3.53
N MET A 98 -12.17 -0.61 3.93
CA MET A 98 -10.73 -0.33 4.06
C MET A 98 -10.02 -0.45 2.71
N MET A 99 -10.45 0.40 1.79
CA MET A 99 -9.95 0.52 0.43
C MET A 99 -9.79 2.00 0.07
N LEU A 100 -8.87 2.28 -0.85
CA LEU A 100 -8.75 3.58 -1.49
C LEU A 100 -8.43 3.45 -2.98
N ARG A 101 -8.73 4.52 -3.74
CA ARG A 101 -8.30 4.70 -5.13
C ARG A 101 -7.06 5.60 -5.19
N TRP A 102 -6.10 5.21 -6.01
CA TRP A 102 -4.98 6.06 -6.42
C TRP A 102 -4.86 6.02 -7.95
N ASP A 103 -4.35 7.11 -8.53
CA ASP A 103 -4.36 7.30 -9.97
C ASP A 103 -2.94 7.54 -10.48
N ILE A 104 -2.47 6.76 -11.45
CA ILE A 104 -1.23 7.10 -12.16
C ILE A 104 -1.56 8.15 -13.21
N VAL A 105 -0.96 9.34 -13.06
CA VAL A 105 -1.15 10.49 -13.93
C VAL A 105 0.06 10.72 -14.85
N PRO A 106 -0.08 11.48 -15.95
CA PRO A 106 1.04 11.86 -16.81
C PRO A 106 2.18 12.62 -16.10
#